data_AF-A0A958Z6P3-F1
#
_entry.id   AF-A0A958Z6P3-F1
#
_cell.length_a   1.000
_cell.length_b   1.000
_cell.length_c   1.000
_cell.angle_alpha   90.00
_cell.angle_beta   90.00
_cell.angle_gamma   90.00
#
_symmetry.space_group_name_H-M   'P 1'
#
loop_
_entity.id
_entity.type
_entity.pdbx_description
1 polymer ?
#
loop_
_entity_poly.entity_id
_entity_poly.type
_entity_poly.pdbx_seq_one_letter_code
_entity_poly.pdbx_strand_id
1 'polypeptide(L)'
;HCSHCGKKFKIEPSFFFGAMYVSYGVGVAIAVAAFIISYFFIGLDKNYTFLIIILTLIILFPPIVRVSRNIWINFFVKYDKNKAKP
;
A
#
# COMPACT_ATOMS: atom_id res chain seq x y z
N HIS A 1 16.42 13.34 -17.64
CA HIS A 1 15.29 12.98 -18.53
C HIS A 1 15.65 11.66 -19.21
N CYS A 2 14.72 10.72 -19.36
CA CYS A 2 14.99 9.52 -20.15
C CYS A 2 14.99 9.88 -21.64
N SER A 3 16.04 9.49 -22.36
CA SER A 3 16.22 9.75 -23.79
C SER A 3 15.25 8.98 -24.69
N HIS A 4 14.68 7.87 -24.21
CA HIS A 4 13.77 7.03 -24.99
C HIS A 4 12.28 7.39 -24.83
N CYS A 5 11.90 7.97 -23.69
CA CYS A 5 10.48 8.19 -23.37
C CYS A 5 10.16 9.58 -22.80
N GLY A 6 11.16 10.46 -22.70
CA GLY A 6 10.99 11.86 -22.29
C GLY A 6 10.52 12.07 -20.84
N LYS A 7 10.32 11.01 -20.05
CA LYS A 7 9.80 11.16 -18.68
C LYS A 7 10.88 11.69 -17.72
N LYS A 8 10.47 12.62 -16.86
CA LYS A 8 11.23 13.03 -15.67
C LYS A 8 11.19 11.90 -14.64
N PHE A 9 12.36 11.39 -14.24
CA PHE A 9 12.48 10.32 -13.22
C PHE A 9 12.03 10.76 -11.81
N LYS A 10 11.95 12.07 -11.57
CA LYS A 10 11.34 12.66 -10.37
C LYS A 10 10.06 13.37 -10.82
N ILE A 11 8.91 12.77 -10.49
CA ILE A 11 7.58 13.30 -10.86
C ILE A 11 7.32 14.59 -10.09
N GLU A 12 7.51 14.59 -8.77
CA GLU A 12 7.56 15.75 -7.86
C GLU A 12 7.69 15.21 -6.41
N PRO A 13 8.33 15.91 -5.46
CA PRO A 13 8.41 15.46 -4.07
C PRO A 13 7.02 15.33 -3.41
N SER A 14 6.03 16.12 -3.85
CA SER A 14 4.63 16.08 -3.40
C SER A 14 3.89 14.80 -3.83
N PHE A 15 4.30 14.13 -4.92
CA PHE A 15 3.65 12.93 -5.43
C PHE A 15 3.71 11.75 -4.44
N PHE A 16 4.72 11.72 -3.56
CA PHE A 16 4.86 10.67 -2.54
C PHE A 16 3.91 10.85 -1.34
N PHE A 17 3.35 12.05 -1.12
CA PHE A 17 2.34 12.25 -0.08
C PHE A 17 1.05 11.50 -0.40
N GLY A 18 0.67 11.39 -1.67
CA GLY A 18 -0.47 10.58 -2.08
C GLY A 18 -0.29 9.09 -1.79
N ALA A 19 0.92 8.56 -1.98
CA ALA A 19 1.26 7.18 -1.61
C ALA A 19 1.16 6.94 -0.08
N MET A 20 1.37 7.98 0.73
CA MET A 20 1.16 7.92 2.18
C MET A 20 -0.32 7.77 2.53
N TYR A 21 -1.22 8.50 1.86
CA TYR A 21 -2.67 8.34 2.03
C TYR A 21 -3.16 6.95 1.58
N VAL A 22 -2.60 6.40 0.50
CA VAL A 22 -2.89 5.00 0.10
C VAL A 22 -2.45 4.01 1.18
N SER A 23 -1.32 4.26 1.83
CA SER A 23 -0.83 3.40 2.92
C SER A 23 -1.79 3.36 4.10
N TYR A 24 -2.45 4.47 4.39
CA TYR A 24 -3.52 4.50 5.39
C TYR A 24 -4.71 3.62 4.98
N GLY A 25 -5.20 3.76 3.74
CA GLY A 25 -6.30 2.93 3.24
C GLY A 25 -5.97 1.42 3.25
N VAL A 26 -4.76 1.05 2.82
CA VAL A 26 -4.28 -0.34 2.87
C VAL A 26 -4.14 -0.84 4.32
N GLY A 27 -3.63 -0.01 5.22
CA GLY A 27 -3.54 -0.33 6.65
C GLY A 27 -4.90 -0.56 7.29
N VAL A 28 -5.91 0.28 7.00
CA VAL A 28 -7.29 0.09 7.47
C VAL A 28 -7.87 -1.22 6.94
N ALA A 29 -7.69 -1.53 5.66
CA ALA A 29 -8.16 -2.79 5.08
C ALA A 29 -7.58 -4.02 5.79
N ILE A 30 -6.27 -3.99 6.09
CA ILE A 30 -5.59 -5.06 6.84
C ILE A 30 -6.09 -5.14 8.29
N ALA A 31 -6.28 -4.00 8.95
CA ALA A 31 -6.79 -3.96 10.32
C ALA A 31 -8.21 -4.54 10.42
N VAL A 32 -9.08 -4.20 9.46
CA VAL A 32 -10.44 -4.75 9.37
C VAL A 32 -10.41 -6.26 9.10
N ALA A 33 -9.55 -6.72 8.18
CA ALA A 33 -9.38 -8.14 7.91
C ALA A 33 -8.89 -8.90 9.16
N ALA A 34 -7.88 -8.35 9.86
CA ALA A 34 -7.36 -8.93 11.08
C ALA A 34 -8.42 -8.97 12.20
N PHE A 35 -9.24 -7.94 12.33
CA PHE A 35 -10.37 -7.91 13.27
C PHE A 35 -11.39 -9.01 12.96
N ILE A 36 -11.82 -9.12 11.69
CA ILE A 36 -12.80 -10.13 11.28
C ILE A 36 -12.26 -11.54 11.56
N ILE A 37 -11.01 -11.81 11.20
CA ILE A 37 -10.39 -13.13 11.41
C ILE A 37 -10.26 -13.44 12.91
N SER A 38 -9.72 -12.52 13.71
CA SER A 38 -9.51 -12.77 15.14
C SER A 38 -10.80 -12.83 15.94
N TYR A 39 -11.73 -11.91 15.73
CA TYR A 39 -12.95 -11.82 16.51
C TYR A 39 -14.02 -12.82 16.05
N PHE A 40 -14.30 -12.90 14.75
CA PHE A 40 -15.40 -13.74 14.24
C PHE A 40 -14.98 -15.18 13.92
N PHE A 41 -13.78 -15.41 13.39
CA PHE A 41 -13.35 -16.77 13.03
C PHE A 41 -12.66 -17.52 14.17
N ILE A 42 -11.82 -16.83 14.94
CA ILE A 42 -11.09 -17.45 16.05
C ILE A 42 -11.84 -17.27 17.39
N GLY A 43 -12.69 -16.25 17.52
CA GLY A 43 -13.47 -16.02 18.74
C GLY A 43 -12.66 -15.42 19.89
N LEU A 44 -11.57 -14.69 19.59
CA LEU A 44 -10.77 -14.02 20.63
C LEU A 44 -11.56 -12.91 21.33
N ASP A 45 -11.25 -12.69 22.61
CA ASP A 45 -11.76 -11.52 23.33
C ASP A 45 -11.30 -10.21 22.66
N LYS A 46 -12.02 -9.12 22.92
CA LYS A 46 -11.78 -7.81 22.31
C LYS A 46 -10.36 -7.33 22.59
N ASN A 47 -9.88 -7.53 23.82
CA ASN A 47 -8.54 -7.08 24.22
C ASN A 47 -7.43 -7.78 23.42
N TYR A 48 -7.55 -9.11 23.24
CA TYR A 48 -6.57 -9.88 22.46
C TYR A 48 -6.69 -9.60 20.97
N THR A 49 -7.91 -9.37 20.46
CA THR A 49 -8.16 -8.94 19.08
C THR A 49 -7.44 -7.62 18.77
N PHE A 50 -7.54 -6.61 19.63
CA PHE A 50 -6.82 -5.35 19.46
C PHE A 50 -5.30 -5.54 19.45
N LEU A 51 -4.78 -6.39 20.33
CA LEU A 51 -3.36 -6.71 20.38
C LEU A 51 -2.90 -7.38 19.06
N ILE A 52 -3.66 -8.33 18.53
CA ILE A 52 -3.37 -8.99 17.25
C ILE A 52 -3.37 -7.99 16.09
N ILE A 53 -4.32 -7.04 16.05
CA ILE A 53 -4.37 -6.01 15.00
C ILE A 53 -3.11 -5.16 15.04
N ILE A 54 -2.68 -4.71 16.23
CA ILE A 54 -1.46 -3.90 16.39
C ILE A 54 -0.23 -4.69 15.93
N LEU A 55 -0.08 -5.94 16.36
CA LEU A 55 1.04 -6.79 15.94
C LEU A 55 1.03 -7.03 14.43
N THR A 56 -0.13 -7.31 13.86
CA THR A 56 -0.31 -7.53 12.42
C THR A 56 0.11 -6.29 11.61
N LEU A 57 -0.28 -5.09 12.05
CA LEU A 57 0.11 -3.85 11.38
C LEU A 57 1.61 -3.57 11.49
N ILE A 58 2.25 -3.86 12.62
CA ILE A 58 3.70 -3.68 12.79
C ILE A 58 4.47 -4.65 11.88
N ILE A 59 4.08 -5.93 11.87
CA ILE A 59 4.73 -6.96 11.05
C ILE A 59 4.53 -6.68 9.56
N LEU A 60 3.33 -6.25 9.17
CA LEU A 60 3.00 -5.92 7.79
C LEU A 60 3.36 -4.48 7.40
N PHE A 61 3.98 -3.70 8.27
CA PHE A 61 4.35 -2.32 7.93
C PHE A 61 5.25 -2.24 6.68
N PRO A 62 6.38 -2.99 6.57
CA PRO A 62 7.21 -2.97 5.36
C PRO A 62 6.46 -3.34 4.06
N PRO A 63 5.62 -4.39 4.00
CA PRO A 63 4.85 -4.66 2.79
C PRO A 63 3.77 -3.62 2.51
N ILE A 64 3.10 -3.05 3.52
CA ILE A 64 2.08 -2.00 3.33
C ILE A 64 2.65 -0.81 2.57
N VAL A 65 3.81 -0.27 2.98
CA VAL A 65 4.41 0.87 2.27
C VAL A 65 4.88 0.51 0.86
N ARG A 66 5.37 -0.71 0.63
CA ARG A 66 5.75 -1.15 -0.73
C ARG A 66 4.54 -1.28 -1.65
N VAL A 67 3.49 -1.96 -1.20
CA VAL A 67 2.26 -2.17 -1.98
C VAL A 67 1.59 -0.84 -2.26
N SER A 68 1.49 0.05 -1.28
CA SER A 68 0.86 1.36 -1.43
C SER A 68 1.56 2.23 -2.47
N ARG A 69 2.89 2.20 -2.50
CA ARG A 69 3.68 2.87 -3.53
C ARG A 69 3.43 2.27 -4.92
N ASN A 70 3.30 0.95 -5.01
CA ASN A 70 3.03 0.27 -6.28
C ASN A 70 1.61 0.55 -6.82
N ILE A 71 0.62 0.55 -5.92
CA ILE A 71 -0.77 0.94 -6.22
C ILE A 71 -0.81 2.38 -6.73
N TRP A 72 -0.18 3.31 -6.00
CA TRP A 72 -0.16 4.71 -6.37
C TRP A 72 0.49 4.94 -7.75
N ILE A 73 1.61 4.27 -8.05
CA ILE A 73 2.23 4.36 -9.38
C ILE A 73 1.31 3.82 -10.46
N ASN A 74 0.62 2.69 -10.25
CA ASN A 74 -0.29 2.13 -11.25
C ASN A 74 -1.52 3.02 -11.52
N PHE A 75 -2.01 3.74 -10.51
CA PHE A 75 -3.12 4.69 -10.69
C PHE A 75 -2.75 5.86 -11.61
N PHE A 76 -1.55 6.41 -11.47
CA PHE A 76 -1.13 7.63 -12.18
C PHE A 76 -0.25 7.37 -13.41
N VAL A 77 0.40 6.22 -13.48
CA VAL A 77 1.26 5.80 -14.59
C VAL A 77 0.59 4.64 -15.30
N LYS A 78 -0.27 4.95 -16.28
CA LYS A 78 -0.81 3.94 -17.17
C LYS A 78 0.33 3.29 -17.97
N TYR A 79 0.33 1.96 -17.99
CA TYR A 79 1.27 1.16 -18.74
C TYR A 79 1.09 1.42 -20.24
N ASP A 80 2.16 1.91 -20.88
CA ASP A 80 2.17 2.20 -22.32
C ASP A 80 3.03 1.14 -23.03
N LYS A 81 2.35 0.18 -23.67
CA LYS A 81 2.99 -0.94 -24.41
C LYS A 81 3.94 -0.45 -25.50
N ASN A 82 3.72 0.75 -26.07
CA ASN A 82 4.53 1.27 -27.16
C ASN A 82 5.88 1.83 -26.69
N LYS A 83 6.03 2.11 -25.40
CA LYS A 83 7.30 2.57 -24.79
C LYS A 83 8.14 1.43 -24.21
N ALA A 84 7.64 0.20 -24.28
CA ALA A 84 8.27 -1.01 -23.77
C ALA A 84 8.98 -1.82 -24.88
N LYS A 85 8.90 -1.39 -26.14
CA LYS A 85 9.72 -1.97 -27.22
C LYS A 85 11.08 -1.26 -27.27
N PRO A 86 12.18 -2.02 -27.43
CA PRO A 86 13.54 -1.50 -27.48
C PRO A 86 13.75 -0.55 -28.67
#